data_AF-A0A9W8ZFM7-F1
#
_entry.id   AF-A0A9W8ZFM7-F1
#
_cell.length_a   1.000
_cell.length_b   1.000
_cell.length_c   1.000
_cell.angle_alpha   90.00
_cell.angle_beta   90.00
_cell.angle_gamma   90.00
#
_symmetry.space_group_name_H-M   'P 1'
#
loop_
_entity.id
_entity.type
_entity.pdbx_description
1 polymer ?
#
loop_
_entity_poly.entity_id
_entity_poly.type
_entity_poly.pdbx_seq_one_letter_code
_entity_poly.pdbx_strand_id
1 'polypeptide(L)'
;MPPSYPAIYDTPYDELPDKKRVRVGTPGSREEGVEATDDVLRWIWDEGFAAVAGDSVAWEVFPPSKLEPVLHEYLLAGWGMPIGEKSDLEGLAEVCNEEKR
;
A
#
# COMPACT_ATOMS: atom_id res chain seq x y z
N MET A 1 -33.66 -0.19 -10.56
CA MET A 1 -32.44 0.39 -9.95
C MET A 1 -31.90 -0.67 -9.01
N PRO A 2 -30.61 -1.05 -9.08
CA PRO A 2 -30.05 -1.93 -8.06
C PRO A 2 -30.18 -1.26 -6.68
N PRO A 3 -30.36 -2.02 -5.59
CA PRO A 3 -30.42 -1.44 -4.26
C PRO A 3 -29.16 -0.62 -4.00
N SER A 4 -29.33 0.62 -3.52
CA SER A 4 -28.21 1.45 -3.10
C SER A 4 -27.57 0.77 -1.89
N TYR A 5 -26.39 0.20 -2.06
CA TYR A 5 -25.57 -0.18 -0.92
C TYR A 5 -25.29 1.08 -0.10
N PRO A 6 -25.42 1.03 1.24
CA PRO A 6 -24.98 2.15 2.08
C PRO A 6 -23.51 2.44 1.76
N ALA A 7 -23.13 3.72 1.76
CA ALA A 7 -21.75 4.08 1.51
C ALA A 7 -20.87 3.40 2.57
N ILE A 8 -19.68 2.94 2.16
CA ILE A 8 -18.74 2.25 3.07
C ILE A 8 -18.39 3.08 4.32
N TYR A 9 -18.55 4.41 4.23
CA TYR A 9 -18.31 5.35 5.32
C TYR A 9 -19.47 5.46 6.32
N ASP A 10 -20.68 5.07 5.91
CA ASP A 10 -21.91 5.14 6.72
C ASP A 10 -22.27 3.78 7.35
N THR A 11 -21.51 2.73 7.03
CA THR A 11 -21.74 1.36 7.51
C THR A 11 -20.81 1.08 8.70
N PRO A 12 -21.34 0.65 9.87
CA PRO A 12 -20.50 0.21 10.99
C PRO A 12 -19.50 -0.87 10.56
N TYR A 13 -18.26 -0.82 11.06
CA TYR A 13 -17.17 -1.71 10.61
C TYR A 13 -17.55 -3.21 10.67
N ASP A 14 -18.31 -3.61 11.69
CA ASP A 14 -18.69 -5.00 11.87
C ASP A 14 -19.73 -5.51 10.86
N GLU A 15 -20.46 -4.60 10.22
CA GLU A 15 -21.50 -4.89 9.24
C GLU A 15 -20.99 -4.79 7.79
N LEU A 16 -19.71 -4.46 7.60
CA LEU A 16 -19.13 -4.35 6.26
C LEU A 16 -19.10 -5.73 5.57
N PRO A 17 -19.53 -5.81 4.29
CA PRO A 17 -19.46 -7.06 3.52
C PRO A 17 -18.03 -7.60 3.38
N ASP A 18 -17.06 -6.69 3.38
CA ASP A 18 -15.63 -7.00 3.31
C ASP A 18 -14.83 -6.03 4.20
N LYS A 19 -14.51 -6.50 5.41
CA LYS A 19 -13.76 -5.74 6.41
C LYS A 19 -12.33 -5.41 5.97
N LYS A 20 -11.75 -6.17 5.02
CA LYS A 20 -10.39 -5.95 4.51
C LYS A 20 -10.28 -4.74 3.59
N ARG A 21 -11.41 -4.20 3.10
CA ARG A 21 -11.43 -3.07 2.15
C ARG A 21 -11.66 -1.71 2.79
N VAL A 22 -11.64 -1.62 4.13
CA VAL A 22 -11.91 -0.40 4.86
C VAL A 22 -10.74 -0.01 5.73
N ARG A 23 -10.41 1.29 5.76
CA ARG A 23 -9.37 1.84 6.62
C ARG A 23 -9.89 1.89 8.06
N VAL A 24 -9.19 1.26 9.01
CA VAL A 24 -9.59 1.17 10.44
C VAL A 24 -8.81 2.16 11.33
N GLY A 25 -8.01 3.05 10.75
CA GLY A 25 -7.22 4.05 11.47
C GLY A 25 -8.00 5.30 11.86
N THR A 26 -7.74 5.84 13.05
CA THR A 26 -8.16 7.20 13.43
C THR A 26 -7.50 8.22 12.49
N PRO A 27 -8.16 9.33 12.10
CA PRO A 27 -7.54 10.36 11.28
C PRO A 27 -6.18 10.83 11.84
N GLY A 28 -5.14 10.74 11.02
CA GLY A 28 -3.76 11.07 11.43
C GLY A 28 -2.97 9.92 12.05
N SER A 29 -3.50 8.68 12.07
CA SER A 29 -2.73 7.49 12.41
C SER A 29 -1.53 7.30 11.47
N ARG A 30 -0.47 6.69 12.02
CA ARG A 30 0.67 6.24 11.23
C ARG A 30 0.36 4.88 10.63
N GLU A 31 0.54 4.79 9.33
CA GLU A 31 0.39 3.60 8.50
C GLU A 31 1.78 3.02 8.23
N GLU A 32 1.86 1.69 8.28
CA GLU A 32 3.06 0.95 7.93
C GLU A 32 3.31 1.00 6.42
N GLY A 33 4.59 0.88 6.03
CA GLY A 33 5.04 0.94 4.65
C GLY A 33 6.56 0.90 4.57
N VAL A 34 7.10 0.97 3.36
CA VAL A 34 8.55 1.00 3.12
C VAL A 34 9.15 2.31 3.65
N GLU A 35 10.33 2.22 4.27
CA GLU A 35 11.03 3.39 4.77
C GLU A 35 11.52 4.28 3.62
N ALA A 36 11.16 5.57 3.65
CA ALA A 36 11.59 6.53 2.65
C ALA A 36 13.05 6.98 2.89
N THR A 37 13.98 6.35 2.18
CA THR A 37 15.42 6.68 2.22
C THR A 37 16.06 6.65 0.84
N ASP A 38 17.17 7.38 0.69
CA ASP A 38 17.98 7.37 -0.54
C ASP A 38 18.58 5.98 -0.83
N ASP A 39 18.78 5.16 0.20
CA ASP A 39 19.28 3.78 0.04
C ASP A 39 18.21 2.89 -0.59
N VAL A 40 16.95 3.03 -0.19
CA VAL A 40 15.81 2.33 -0.81
C VAL A 40 15.63 2.78 -2.26
N LEU A 41 15.69 4.09 -2.54
CA LEU A 41 15.63 4.59 -3.92
C LEU A 41 16.75 4.01 -4.79
N ARG A 42 18.00 4.03 -4.30
CA ARG A 42 19.13 3.45 -5.02
C ARG A 42 18.92 1.96 -5.29
N TRP A 43 18.48 1.21 -4.29
CA TRP A 43 18.20 -0.22 -4.45
C TRP A 43 17.15 -0.50 -5.52
N ILE A 44 16.03 0.24 -5.53
CA ILE A 44 14.97 0.04 -6.54
C ILE A 44 15.50 0.29 -7.95
N TRP A 45 16.30 1.34 -8.11
CA TRP A 45 16.90 1.71 -9.40
C TRP A 45 17.92 0.67 -9.87
N ASP A 46 18.84 0.27 -8.99
CA ASP A 46 19.96 -0.61 -9.33
C ASP A 46 19.50 -2.04 -9.67
N GLU A 47 18.45 -2.53 -9.02
CA GLU A 47 17.84 -3.83 -9.35
C GLU A 47 16.99 -3.79 -10.65
N GLY A 48 16.69 -2.60 -11.17
CA GLY A 48 15.97 -2.44 -12.44
C GLY A 48 14.51 -2.90 -12.38
N PHE A 49 13.84 -2.71 -11.24
CA PHE A 49 12.42 -3.06 -11.12
C PHE A 49 11.57 -2.21 -12.08
N ALA A 50 10.54 -2.84 -12.67
CA ALA A 50 9.60 -2.12 -13.55
C ALA A 50 8.44 -1.48 -12.78
N ALA A 51 8.12 -1.98 -11.58
CA ALA A 51 7.05 -1.52 -10.71
C ALA A 51 7.28 -2.05 -9.28
N VAL A 52 6.65 -1.39 -8.30
CA VAL A 52 6.63 -1.85 -6.90
C VAL A 52 5.19 -2.06 -6.45
N ALA A 53 4.97 -3.00 -5.52
CA ALA A 53 3.65 -3.23 -4.94
C ALA A 53 3.73 -3.69 -3.48
N GLY A 54 2.64 -3.49 -2.74
CA GLY A 54 2.48 -3.97 -1.36
C GLY A 54 1.02 -4.10 -0.95
N ASP A 55 0.80 -4.69 0.22
CA ASP A 55 -0.50 -4.89 0.88
C ASP A 55 -0.87 -3.76 1.86
N SER A 56 0.06 -2.84 2.11
CA SER A 56 -0.12 -1.67 2.96
C SER A 56 -1.06 -0.61 2.36
N VAL A 57 -1.53 0.32 3.19
CA VAL A 57 -2.47 1.38 2.78
C VAL A 57 -1.84 2.36 1.80
N ALA A 58 -0.60 2.76 2.09
CA ALA A 58 0.30 3.45 1.19
C ALA A 58 1.54 2.56 1.00
N TRP A 59 2.27 2.72 -0.10
CA TRP A 59 3.47 1.90 -0.32
C TRP A 59 4.63 2.28 0.61
N GLU A 60 4.83 3.56 0.85
CA GLU A 60 5.79 4.07 1.85
C GLU A 60 5.08 4.43 3.16
N VAL A 61 5.86 4.53 4.24
CA VAL A 61 5.34 4.97 5.55
C VAL A 61 4.59 6.30 5.43
N PHE A 62 3.36 6.34 5.96
CA PHE A 62 2.51 7.53 5.91
C PHE A 62 1.88 7.84 7.28
N PRO A 63 1.75 9.10 7.73
CA PRO A 63 2.35 10.30 7.15
C PRO A 63 3.89 10.23 7.23
N PRO A 64 4.60 10.87 6.30
CA PRO A 64 6.05 10.78 6.23
C PRO A 64 6.68 11.48 7.46
N SER A 65 7.71 10.85 8.03
CA SER A 65 8.42 11.40 9.20
C SER A 65 9.40 12.52 8.83
N LYS A 66 9.78 12.60 7.56
CA LYS A 66 10.62 13.64 6.95
C LYS A 66 9.96 14.11 5.66
N LEU A 67 10.21 15.36 5.27
CA LEU A 67 9.64 15.90 4.02
C LEU A 67 10.36 15.39 2.77
N GLU A 68 11.60 14.92 2.90
CA GLU A 68 12.36 14.31 1.80
C GLU A 68 13.26 13.18 2.34
N PRO A 69 13.45 12.10 1.56
CA PRO A 69 12.75 11.82 0.29
C PRO A 69 11.29 11.38 0.50
N VAL A 70 10.44 11.59 -0.51
CA VAL A 70 9.09 11.02 -0.62
C VAL A 70 9.11 10.05 -1.80
N LEU A 71 9.02 8.75 -1.55
CA LEU A 71 9.21 7.72 -2.58
C LEU A 71 8.20 7.89 -3.72
N HIS A 72 6.95 8.25 -3.42
CA HIS A 72 5.92 8.50 -4.45
C HIS A 72 6.35 9.49 -5.53
N GLU A 73 7.03 10.57 -5.16
CA GLU A 73 7.44 11.60 -6.12
C GLU A 73 8.54 11.09 -7.06
N TYR A 74 9.53 10.39 -6.50
CA TYR A 74 10.61 9.79 -7.28
C TYR A 74 10.11 8.68 -8.20
N LEU A 75 9.30 7.76 -7.67
CA LEU A 75 8.79 6.61 -8.43
C LEU A 75 7.84 7.07 -9.54
N LEU A 76 6.81 7.87 -9.22
CA LEU A 76 5.77 8.24 -10.19
C LEU A 76 6.21 9.38 -11.12
N ALA A 77 6.59 10.53 -10.56
CA ALA A 77 6.89 11.73 -11.35
C ALA A 77 8.32 11.71 -11.90
N GLY A 78 9.26 11.13 -11.16
CA GLY A 78 10.66 10.99 -11.59
C GLY A 78 10.85 9.88 -12.62
N TRP A 79 10.59 8.62 -12.23
CA TRP A 79 10.94 7.45 -13.05
C TRP A 79 9.80 6.94 -13.92
N GLY A 80 8.55 7.38 -13.67
CA GLY A 80 7.38 6.81 -14.33
C GLY A 80 7.11 5.35 -13.91
N MET A 81 7.61 4.93 -12.75
CA MET A 81 7.46 3.60 -12.19
C MET A 81 6.10 3.47 -11.49
N PRO A 82 5.23 2.52 -11.89
CA PRO A 82 3.95 2.28 -11.22
C PRO A 82 4.11 1.78 -9.77
N ILE A 83 3.17 2.19 -8.92
CA ILE A 83 3.03 1.73 -7.54
C ILE A 83 1.68 1.01 -7.38
N GLY A 84 1.70 -0.22 -6.87
CA GLY A 84 0.51 -0.97 -6.48
C GLY A 84 0.30 -0.97 -4.97
N GLU A 85 -0.83 -0.46 -4.50
CA GLU A 85 -1.15 -0.39 -3.06
C GLU A 85 -2.35 -1.29 -2.74
N LYS A 86 -2.42 -1.80 -1.50
CA LYS A 86 -3.52 -2.64 -1.00
C LYS A 86 -3.75 -3.91 -1.81
N SER A 87 -2.67 -4.57 -2.20
CA SER A 87 -2.74 -5.88 -2.84
C SER A 87 -3.11 -6.94 -1.80
N ASP A 88 -4.02 -7.88 -2.12
CA ASP A 88 -4.29 -9.02 -1.25
C ASP A 88 -3.22 -10.09 -1.47
N LEU A 89 -2.25 -10.16 -0.57
CA LEU A 89 -1.08 -11.04 -0.68
C LEU A 89 -1.18 -12.29 0.22
N GLU A 90 -2.26 -12.47 0.98
CA GLU A 90 -2.39 -13.58 1.96
C GLU A 90 -2.27 -14.95 1.28
N GLY A 91 -3.10 -15.20 0.26
CA GLY A 91 -3.06 -16.46 -0.48
C GLY A 91 -1.75 -16.65 -1.27
N LEU A 92 -1.14 -15.56 -1.73
CA LEU A 92 0.18 -15.64 -2.39
C LEU A 92 1.27 -16.02 -1.39
N ALA A 93 1.26 -15.44 -0.19
CA ALA A 93 2.22 -15.73 0.86
C ALA A 93 2.14 -17.18 1.35
N GLU A 94 0.94 -17.73 1.49
CA GLU A 94 0.74 -19.16 1.81
C GLU A 94 1.41 -20.05 0.77
N VAL A 95 1.12 -19.83 -0.53
CA VAL A 95 1.71 -20.61 -1.62
C VAL A 95 3.23 -20.44 -1.68
N CYS A 96 3.75 -19.22 -1.55
CA CYS A 96 5.19 -18.96 -1.54
C CYS A 96 5.91 -19.67 -0.39
N ASN A 97 5.28 -19.75 0.79
CA ASN A 97 5.82 -20.48 1.94
C ASN A 97 5.82 -22.01 1.71
N GLU A 98 4.78 -22.55 1.08
CA GLU A 98 4.71 -23.98 0.71
C GLU A 98 5.78 -24.35 -0.33
N GLU A 99 5.91 -23.53 -1.38
CA GLU A 99 6.81 -23.76 -2.52
C GLU A 99 8.26 -23.29 -2.26
N LYS A 100 8.49 -22.56 -1.15
CA LYS A 100 9.76 -21.92 -0.77
C LYS A 100 10.29 -20.95 -1.83
N ARG A 101 9.40 -20.23 -2.51
CA ARG A 101 9.73 -19.35 -3.64
C ARG A 101 8.76 -18.20 -3.77
#